data_AF-A0A1G9TTH8-F1
#
_entry.id   AF-A0A1G9TTH8-F1
#
_cell.length_a   1.000
_cell.length_b   1.000
_cell.length_c   1.000
_cell.angle_alpha   90.00
_cell.angle_beta   90.00
_cell.angle_gamma   90.00
#
_symmetry.space_group_name_H-M   'P 1'
#
loop_
_entity.id
_entity.type
_entity.pdbx_description
1 polymer ?
#
loop_
_entity_poly.entity_id
_entity_poly.type
_entity_poly.pdbx_seq_one_letter_code
_entity_poly.pdbx_strand_id
1 'polypeptide(L)'
;MIAIVAAALVFAASLGVVAGVSTTGQAGETNVTILAHYPTEDGSTNETLLTAEDLASVGEPEAGTGGGYRIPVTLTQAGAESFTTTLVENGFTTTGAGNCEWGRSSDDPGYCLLTVVDGEVTAWHALGPALADSIESGAFEQDPRFVVTAANETAAQRIAAALREDAGAGTPVTDGDGGGVATDTAAAAAGTDDGTADTAGEQTDGSSTPGFTVVTVLAAVVVATVLGRVRA
;
A
#
# COMPACT_ATOMS: atom_id res chain seq x y z
N MET A 1 -73.01 -20.05 -25.94
CA MET A 1 -72.05 -19.33 -26.81
C MET A 1 -71.08 -18.58 -25.92
N ILE A 2 -69.77 -18.76 -26.16
CA ILE A 2 -68.65 -17.87 -25.77
C ILE A 2 -68.29 -17.89 -24.28
N ALA A 3 -67.04 -18.01 -23.84
CA ALA A 3 -65.78 -18.53 -24.36
C ALA A 3 -64.85 -18.63 -23.13
N ILE A 4 -64.12 -19.73 -23.01
CA ILE A 4 -63.07 -19.94 -22.01
C ILE A 4 -61.85 -19.11 -22.47
N VAL A 5 -61.38 -18.18 -21.64
CA VAL A 5 -60.06 -17.56 -21.82
C VAL A 5 -59.21 -17.92 -20.60
N ALA A 6 -58.31 -18.87 -20.83
CA ALA A 6 -57.24 -19.23 -19.92
C ALA A 6 -56.15 -18.15 -20.00
N ALA A 7 -55.85 -17.49 -18.87
CA ALA A 7 -54.67 -16.66 -18.72
C ALA A 7 -53.61 -17.47 -17.98
N ALA A 8 -52.61 -17.94 -18.72
CA ALA A 8 -51.45 -18.63 -18.19
C ALA A 8 -50.58 -17.63 -17.40
N LEU A 9 -50.39 -17.91 -16.11
CA LEU A 9 -49.43 -17.23 -15.24
C LEU A 9 -48.01 -17.72 -15.60
N VAL A 10 -47.29 -16.90 -16.34
CA VAL A 10 -45.85 -17.07 -16.55
C VAL A 10 -45.13 -16.52 -15.32
N PHE A 11 -44.71 -17.42 -14.43
CA PHE A 11 -43.74 -17.11 -13.37
C PHE A 11 -42.35 -17.01 -14.00
N ALA A 12 -41.91 -15.79 -14.31
CA ALA A 12 -40.52 -15.52 -14.66
C ALA A 12 -39.68 -15.60 -13.38
N ALA A 13 -38.94 -16.69 -13.19
CA ALA A 13 -37.92 -16.81 -12.16
C ALA A 13 -36.74 -15.91 -12.53
N SER A 14 -36.66 -14.73 -11.92
CA SER A 14 -35.48 -13.87 -11.98
C SER A 14 -34.35 -14.53 -11.18
N LEU A 15 -33.43 -15.19 -11.88
CA LEU A 15 -32.18 -15.69 -11.31
C LEU A 15 -31.35 -14.48 -10.86
N GLY A 16 -31.18 -14.36 -9.55
CA GLY A 16 -30.30 -13.37 -8.94
C GLY A 16 -28.85 -13.68 -9.31
N VAL A 17 -28.21 -12.77 -10.05
CA VAL A 17 -26.76 -12.71 -10.16
C VAL A 17 -26.26 -12.17 -8.83
N VAL A 18 -25.79 -13.05 -7.94
CA VAL A 18 -24.90 -12.65 -6.85
C VAL A 18 -23.57 -12.27 -7.47
N ALA A 19 -23.39 -11.00 -7.79
CA ALA A 19 -22.07 -10.46 -8.08
C ALA A 19 -21.23 -10.64 -6.81
N GLY A 20 -20.37 -11.66 -6.82
CA GLY A 20 -19.31 -11.79 -5.84
C GLY A 20 -18.41 -10.56 -5.99
N VAL A 21 -18.64 -9.54 -5.18
CA VAL A 21 -17.67 -8.48 -4.98
C VAL A 21 -16.48 -9.14 -4.29
N SER A 22 -15.50 -9.53 -5.09
CA SER A 22 -14.16 -9.73 -4.58
C SER A 22 -13.68 -8.33 -4.21
N THR A 23 -13.90 -7.91 -2.97
CA THR A 23 -13.09 -6.85 -2.38
C THR A 23 -11.69 -7.44 -2.24
N THR A 24 -10.98 -7.57 -3.35
CA THR A 24 -9.54 -7.37 -3.32
C THR A 24 -9.42 -5.96 -2.77
N GLY A 25 -9.01 -5.87 -1.50
CA GLY A 25 -8.63 -4.59 -0.95
C GLY A 25 -7.59 -4.01 -1.90
N GLN A 26 -8.01 -3.05 -2.71
CA GLN A 26 -7.10 -2.10 -3.29
C GLN A 26 -6.55 -1.40 -2.05
N ALA A 27 -5.41 -1.87 -1.55
CA ALA A 27 -4.55 -1.00 -0.77
C ALA A 27 -4.40 0.23 -1.67
N GLY A 28 -5.03 1.34 -1.27
CA GLY A 28 -4.82 2.58 -1.99
C GLY A 28 -3.32 2.79 -2.05
N GLU A 29 -2.79 3.06 -3.24
CA GLU A 29 -1.38 3.35 -3.47
C GLU A 29 -0.97 4.46 -2.49
N THR A 30 -0.36 4.08 -1.37
CA THR A 30 0.03 5.01 -0.32
C THR A 30 1.37 5.57 -0.75
N ASN A 31 1.42 6.85 -1.09
CA ASN A 31 2.68 7.47 -1.48
C ASN A 31 3.37 8.07 -0.26
N VAL A 32 4.61 7.66 0.01
CA VAL A 32 5.42 8.24 1.08
C VAL A 32 6.60 8.98 0.46
N THR A 33 6.78 10.23 0.86
CA THR A 33 7.94 11.03 0.47
C THR A 33 8.63 11.60 1.71
N ILE A 34 9.95 11.49 1.76
CA ILE A 34 10.77 12.12 2.80
C ILE A 34 11.38 13.39 2.21
N LEU A 35 11.10 14.54 2.82
CA LEU A 35 11.55 15.85 2.33
C LEU A 35 12.46 16.54 3.34
N ALA A 36 13.42 17.31 2.84
CA ALA A 36 14.12 18.36 3.56
C ALA A 36 13.39 19.69 3.32
N HIS A 37 12.85 20.30 4.37
CA HIS A 37 12.34 21.66 4.37
C HIS A 37 13.33 22.60 5.05
N TYR A 38 13.74 23.67 4.38
CA TYR A 38 14.73 24.61 4.92
C TYR A 38 14.56 26.03 4.39
N PRO A 39 15.01 27.06 5.16
CA PRO A 39 14.99 28.44 4.71
C PRO A 39 16.04 28.71 3.63
N THR A 40 15.71 29.60 2.69
CA THR A 40 16.55 30.11 1.61
C THR A 40 16.44 31.63 1.54
N GLU A 41 17.20 32.29 0.66
CA GLU A 41 17.13 33.76 0.50
C GLU A 41 15.74 34.27 0.08
N ASP A 42 14.98 33.44 -0.65
CA ASP A 42 13.66 33.77 -1.20
C ASP A 42 12.48 33.24 -0.36
N GLY A 43 12.73 32.61 0.79
CA GLY A 43 11.70 32.03 1.65
C GLY A 43 12.10 30.67 2.19
N SER A 44 11.31 29.64 1.91
CA SER A 44 11.62 28.25 2.26
C SER A 44 11.45 27.33 1.06
N THR A 45 12.21 26.24 1.04
CA THR A 45 12.19 25.23 -0.03
C THR A 45 11.99 23.84 0.54
N ASN A 46 11.36 22.98 -0.27
CA ASN A 46 11.27 21.54 -0.03
C ASN A 46 12.10 20.80 -1.08
N GLU A 47 12.91 19.86 -0.63
CA GLU A 47 13.73 19.00 -1.49
C GLU A 47 13.51 17.54 -1.11
N THR A 48 13.36 16.66 -2.10
CA THR A 48 13.21 15.21 -1.84
C THR A 48 14.53 14.63 -1.39
N LEU A 49 14.56 14.02 -0.21
CA LEU A 49 15.76 13.42 0.36
C LEU A 49 16.02 12.00 -0.10
N LEU A 50 14.95 11.25 -0.38
CA LEU A 50 15.01 9.83 -0.67
C LEU A 50 14.05 9.47 -1.80
N THR A 51 14.55 8.65 -2.70
CA THR A 51 13.81 8.00 -3.77
C THR A 51 13.81 6.48 -3.55
N ALA A 52 13.02 5.75 -4.34
CA ALA A 52 12.92 4.30 -4.24
C ALA A 52 14.28 3.57 -4.40
N GLU A 53 15.15 4.07 -5.27
CA GLU A 53 16.48 3.52 -5.54
C GLU A 53 17.52 3.78 -4.43
N ASP A 54 17.23 4.74 -3.54
CA ASP A 54 18.08 5.05 -2.39
C ASP A 54 17.88 4.08 -1.23
N LEU A 55 16.78 3.31 -1.23
CA LEU A 55 16.40 2.43 -0.14
C LEU A 55 16.98 1.02 -0.33
N ALA A 56 17.82 0.58 0.61
CA ALA A 56 18.33 -0.79 0.62
C ALA A 56 17.40 -1.75 1.40
N SER A 57 16.87 -1.30 2.54
CA SER A 57 15.89 -2.07 3.30
C SER A 57 15.09 -1.20 4.26
N VAL A 58 13.88 -1.65 4.57
CA VAL A 58 12.96 -1.03 5.52
C VAL A 58 12.50 -2.10 6.51
N GLY A 59 12.75 -1.85 7.78
CA GLY A 59 12.40 -2.75 8.87
C GLY A 59 10.92 -2.71 9.24
N GLU A 60 10.53 -3.62 10.13
CA GLU A 60 9.19 -3.57 10.72
C GLU A 60 9.05 -2.40 11.69
N PRO A 61 7.85 -1.80 11.81
CA PRO A 61 7.58 -0.81 12.84
C PRO A 61 7.78 -1.34 14.25
N GLU A 62 8.48 -0.58 15.07
CA GLU A 62 8.78 -0.89 16.47
C GLU A 62 8.24 0.19 17.40
N ALA A 63 7.81 -0.19 18.60
CA ALA A 63 7.37 0.77 19.60
C ALA A 63 8.52 1.71 20.03
N GLY A 64 8.20 3.00 20.11
CA GLY A 64 9.08 4.06 20.60
C GLY A 64 9.27 4.02 22.12
N THR A 65 10.48 4.35 22.60
CA THR A 65 10.79 4.38 24.04
C THR A 65 10.09 5.54 24.77
N GLY A 66 9.62 6.55 24.03
CA GLY A 66 8.90 7.72 24.55
C GLY A 66 7.47 7.84 24.02
N GLY A 67 6.90 6.73 23.53
CA GLY A 67 5.67 6.74 22.73
C GLY A 67 5.96 6.84 21.22
N GLY A 68 4.91 6.67 20.42
CA GLY A 68 5.02 6.59 18.96
C GLY A 68 5.65 5.27 18.47
N TYR A 69 5.97 5.24 17.18
CA TYR A 69 6.57 4.10 16.49
C TYR A 69 7.78 4.55 15.68
N ARG A 70 8.76 3.65 15.52
CA ARG A 70 9.99 3.85 14.75
C ARG A 70 10.06 2.80 13.65
N ILE A 71 10.54 3.21 12.49
CA ILE A 71 10.71 2.37 11.31
C ILE A 71 12.18 2.46 10.94
N PRO A 72 12.97 1.40 11.20
CA PRO A 72 14.36 1.36 10.78
C PRO A 72 14.46 1.40 9.25
N VAL A 73 15.29 2.27 8.71
CA VAL A 73 15.56 2.35 7.27
C VAL A 73 17.07 2.25 7.06
N THR A 74 17.48 1.47 6.08
CA THR A 74 18.86 1.37 5.61
C THR A 74 18.92 1.86 4.18
N LEU A 75 19.83 2.79 3.89
CA LEU A 75 20.04 3.30 2.55
C LEU A 75 21.05 2.44 1.77
N THR A 76 20.98 2.51 0.45
CA THR A 76 22.07 2.08 -0.42
C THR A 76 23.28 3.01 -0.23
N GLN A 77 24.47 2.61 -0.69
CA GLN A 77 25.64 3.48 -0.62
C GLN A 77 25.41 4.81 -1.38
N ALA A 78 24.88 4.72 -2.59
CA ALA A 78 24.57 5.89 -3.41
C ALA A 78 23.49 6.78 -2.76
N GLY A 79 22.46 6.15 -2.18
CA GLY A 79 21.42 6.87 -1.43
C GLY A 79 21.97 7.56 -0.19
N ALA A 80 22.92 6.93 0.51
CA ALA A 80 23.59 7.54 1.65
C ALA A 80 24.40 8.78 1.25
N GLU A 81 25.19 8.70 0.17
CA GLU A 81 25.97 9.81 -0.37
C GLU A 81 25.08 10.98 -0.83
N SER A 82 23.97 10.67 -1.51
CA SER A 82 22.97 11.68 -1.92
C SER A 82 22.34 12.35 -0.70
N PHE A 83 21.89 11.54 0.27
CA PHE A 83 21.27 12.01 1.51
C PHE A 83 22.20 12.90 2.33
N THR A 84 23.48 12.52 2.51
CA THR A 84 24.45 13.33 3.24
C THR A 84 24.76 14.62 2.50
N THR A 85 24.93 14.58 1.18
CA THR A 85 25.19 15.76 0.34
C THR A 85 24.09 16.79 0.49
N THR A 86 22.82 16.41 0.26
CA THR A 86 21.69 17.35 0.39
C THR A 86 21.61 17.95 1.79
N LEU A 87 21.85 17.19 2.85
CA LEU A 87 21.78 17.72 4.22
C LEU A 87 22.92 18.66 4.57
N VAL A 88 24.15 18.36 4.13
CA VAL A 88 25.33 19.19 4.38
C VAL A 88 25.25 20.48 3.58
N GLU A 89 25.00 20.39 2.27
CA GLU A 89 24.97 21.56 1.37
C GLU A 89 23.91 22.58 1.79
N ASN A 90 22.77 22.10 2.30
CA ASN A 90 21.69 22.96 2.76
C ASN A 90 21.80 23.33 4.24
N GLY A 91 22.83 22.90 4.97
CA GLY A 91 23.13 23.37 6.32
C GLY A 91 22.36 22.69 7.45
N PHE A 92 21.71 21.55 7.20
CA PHE A 92 21.01 20.76 8.24
C PHE A 92 21.95 20.24 9.32
N THR A 93 23.22 20.02 8.98
CA THR A 93 24.25 19.51 9.89
C THR A 93 24.94 20.59 10.71
N THR A 94 24.74 21.87 10.36
CA THR A 94 25.36 23.01 11.04
C THR A 94 24.31 23.87 11.73
N THR A 95 23.84 24.92 11.06
CA THR A 95 22.88 25.89 11.62
C THR A 95 21.49 25.27 11.79
N GLY A 96 21.13 24.31 10.94
CA GLY A 96 19.88 23.58 11.00
C GLY A 96 19.84 22.42 11.99
N ALA A 97 20.97 22.06 12.61
CA ALA A 97 21.02 20.93 13.52
C ALA A 97 20.13 21.17 14.75
N GLY A 98 19.16 20.27 14.98
CA GLY A 98 18.19 20.39 16.06
C GLY A 98 17.14 21.50 15.87
N ASN A 99 17.04 22.12 14.69
CA ASN A 99 16.15 23.24 14.44
C ASN A 99 14.91 22.82 13.61
N CYS A 100 13.79 22.49 14.24
CA CYS A 100 12.51 22.30 13.54
C CYS A 100 11.34 22.73 14.43
N GLU A 101 10.59 23.72 13.96
CA GLU A 101 9.55 24.44 14.70
C GLU A 101 8.18 24.33 14.01
N TRP A 102 7.98 23.33 13.14
CA TRP A 102 6.75 23.12 12.37
C TRP A 102 5.46 23.16 13.19
N GLY A 103 5.49 22.63 14.42
CA GLY A 103 4.34 22.64 15.33
C GLY A 103 4.06 24.01 15.99
N ARG A 104 5.02 24.94 15.96
CA ARG A 104 4.89 26.29 16.53
C ARG A 104 4.66 27.36 15.47
N SER A 105 5.32 27.24 14.32
CA SER A 105 5.23 28.15 13.17
C SER A 105 5.35 27.35 11.89
N SER A 106 4.26 27.18 11.14
CA SER A 106 4.29 26.48 9.86
C SER A 106 4.78 27.35 8.70
N ASP A 107 4.73 28.68 8.84
CA ASP A 107 5.16 29.62 7.80
C ASP A 107 6.69 29.79 7.77
N ASP A 108 7.35 29.60 8.91
CA ASP A 108 8.81 29.61 9.04
C ASP A 108 9.23 28.59 10.11
N PRO A 109 9.22 27.29 9.76
CA PRO A 109 9.48 26.20 10.70
C PRO A 109 10.98 25.90 10.85
N GLY A 110 11.87 26.58 10.11
CA GLY A 110 13.30 26.27 10.10
C GLY A 110 13.65 25.01 9.31
N TYR A 111 14.50 24.14 9.86
CA TYR A 111 15.09 22.97 9.20
C TYR A 111 14.40 21.65 9.58
N CYS A 112 13.36 21.29 8.84
CA CYS A 112 12.54 20.13 9.14
C CYS A 112 12.74 18.98 8.14
N LEU A 113 12.99 17.78 8.66
CA LEU A 113 12.82 16.53 7.93
C LEU A 113 11.36 16.13 8.01
N LEU A 114 10.68 16.14 6.87
CA LEU A 114 9.24 15.90 6.78
C LEU A 114 8.98 14.49 6.24
N THR A 115 7.98 13.83 6.82
CA THR A 115 7.38 12.64 6.24
C THR A 115 6.02 13.01 5.69
N VAL A 116 5.90 12.98 4.37
CA VAL A 116 4.67 13.25 3.63
C VAL A 116 4.04 11.92 3.26
N VAL A 117 2.77 11.74 3.60
CA VAL A 117 1.97 10.57 3.22
C VAL A 117 0.77 11.07 2.44
N ASP A 118 0.60 10.61 1.21
CA ASP A 118 -0.49 11.01 0.31
C ASP A 118 -0.61 12.54 0.14
N GLY A 119 0.52 13.24 0.13
CA GLY A 119 0.60 14.71 0.02
C GLY A 119 0.40 15.47 1.34
N GLU A 120 0.16 14.78 2.45
CA GLU A 120 -0.03 15.40 3.77
C GLU A 120 1.20 15.19 4.67
N VAL A 121 1.69 16.26 5.32
CA VAL A 121 2.78 16.16 6.30
C VAL A 121 2.26 15.46 7.56
N THR A 122 2.76 14.24 7.81
CA THR A 122 2.33 13.41 8.95
C THR A 122 3.32 13.39 10.11
N ALA A 123 4.59 13.69 9.83
CA ALA A 123 5.64 13.81 10.83
C ALA A 123 6.65 14.87 10.40
N TRP A 124 7.26 15.53 11.38
CA TRP A 124 8.31 16.52 11.21
C TRP A 124 9.32 16.38 12.33
N HIS A 125 10.60 16.36 11.99
CA HIS A 125 11.67 16.18 12.95
C HIS A 125 12.87 17.04 12.56
N ALA A 126 13.57 17.59 13.55
CA ALA A 126 14.88 18.18 13.32
C ALA A 126 15.92 17.07 13.09
N LEU A 127 16.99 17.40 12.35
CA LEU A 127 18.17 16.52 12.30
C LEU A 127 18.82 16.50 13.70
N GLY A 128 18.87 15.33 14.33
CA GLY A 128 19.43 15.19 15.67
C GLY A 128 20.95 15.43 15.70
N PRO A 129 21.52 16.01 16.79
CA PRO A 129 22.94 16.34 16.85
C PRO A 129 23.87 15.16 16.56
N ALA A 130 23.55 13.98 17.12
CA ALA A 130 24.37 12.78 16.89
C ALA A 130 24.36 12.32 15.43
N LEU A 131 23.24 12.49 14.72
CA LEU A 131 23.16 12.16 13.30
C LEU A 131 23.90 13.21 12.47
N ALA A 132 23.75 14.50 12.79
CA ALA A 132 24.52 15.57 12.17
C ALA A 132 26.04 15.35 12.30
N ASP A 133 26.53 15.05 13.50
CA ASP A 133 27.94 14.73 13.75
C ASP A 133 28.40 13.50 12.96
N SER A 134 27.54 12.47 12.84
CA SER A 134 27.87 11.26 12.08
C SER A 134 27.94 11.50 10.57
N ILE A 135 27.14 12.44 10.05
CA ILE A 135 27.16 12.84 8.64
C ILE A 135 28.43 13.65 8.36
N GLU A 136 28.71 14.67 9.17
CA GLU A 136 29.90 15.54 9.03
C GLU A 136 31.22 14.76 9.12
N SER A 137 31.26 13.70 9.94
CA SER A 137 32.44 12.85 10.08
C SER A 137 32.57 11.75 9.01
N GLY A 138 31.57 11.58 8.13
CA GLY A 138 31.50 10.47 7.17
C GLY A 138 31.26 9.10 7.82
N ALA A 139 30.87 9.07 9.09
CA ALA A 139 30.55 7.82 9.79
C ALA A 139 29.20 7.25 9.33
N PHE A 140 28.24 8.11 8.96
CA PHE A 140 26.92 7.69 8.49
C PHE A 140 27.01 6.85 7.20
N GLU A 141 27.84 7.24 6.23
CA GLU A 141 27.98 6.52 4.96
C GLU A 141 28.58 5.11 5.12
N GLN A 142 29.24 4.81 6.25
CA GLN A 142 29.76 3.47 6.56
C GLN A 142 28.70 2.54 7.14
N ASP A 143 27.65 3.11 7.75
CA ASP A 143 26.52 2.39 8.33
C ASP A 143 25.24 3.23 8.17
N PRO A 144 24.66 3.29 6.95
CA PRO A 144 23.67 4.30 6.56
C PRO A 144 22.26 3.93 7.04
N ARG A 145 22.13 3.78 8.36
CA ARG A 145 20.88 3.43 9.03
C ARG A 145 20.32 4.63 9.78
N PHE A 146 19.05 4.88 9.59
CA PHE A 146 18.31 5.90 10.33
C PHE A 146 16.90 5.41 10.67
N VAL A 147 16.14 6.24 11.37
CA VAL A 147 14.78 5.92 11.79
C VAL A 147 13.80 6.94 11.25
N VAL A 148 12.72 6.45 10.64
CA VAL A 148 11.51 7.23 10.37
C VAL A 148 10.55 7.04 11.54
N THR A 149 9.89 8.10 11.97
CA THR A 149 8.99 8.08 13.13
C THR A 149 7.54 8.31 12.73
N ALA A 150 6.63 7.68 13.48
CA ALA A 150 5.20 7.82 13.28
C ALA A 150 4.47 7.93 14.62
N ALA A 151 3.31 8.59 14.62
CA ALA A 151 2.55 8.84 15.84
C ALA A 151 1.89 7.58 16.42
N ASN A 152 1.54 6.60 15.59
CA ASN A 152 0.83 5.38 16.00
C ASN A 152 1.17 4.18 15.08
N GLU A 153 0.79 2.98 15.51
CA GLU A 153 1.13 1.72 14.84
C GLU A 153 0.60 1.67 13.41
N THR A 154 -0.67 2.02 13.22
CA THR A 154 -1.32 1.96 11.91
C THR A 154 -0.65 2.90 10.91
N ALA A 155 -0.28 4.11 11.35
CA ALA A 155 0.50 5.02 10.52
C ALA A 155 1.88 4.44 10.20
N ALA A 156 2.56 3.85 11.18
CA ALA A 156 3.88 3.26 10.99
C ALA A 156 3.85 2.06 10.03
N GLN A 157 2.84 1.20 10.14
CA GLN A 157 2.62 0.06 9.24
C GLN A 157 2.39 0.51 7.80
N ARG A 158 1.58 1.57 7.59
CA ARG A 158 1.35 2.12 6.25
C ARG A 158 2.63 2.72 5.67
N ILE A 159 3.36 3.51 6.45
CA ILE A 159 4.64 4.11 6.01
C ILE A 159 5.65 3.01 5.66
N ALA A 160 5.81 2.00 6.53
CA ALA A 160 6.73 0.91 6.28
C ALA A 160 6.32 0.05 5.07
N ALA A 161 5.02 -0.17 4.85
CA ALA A 161 4.51 -0.86 3.66
C ALA A 161 4.89 -0.13 2.38
N ALA A 162 4.57 1.16 2.27
CA ALA A 162 4.90 1.96 1.10
C ALA A 162 6.42 2.02 0.83
N LEU A 163 7.23 2.31 1.86
CA LEU A 163 8.68 2.37 1.69
C LEU A 163 9.31 1.00 1.33
N ARG A 164 8.73 -0.12 1.80
CA ARG A 164 9.16 -1.47 1.38
C ARG A 164 8.81 -1.77 -0.07
N GLU A 165 7.64 -1.32 -0.52
CA GLU A 165 7.24 -1.41 -1.92
C GLU A 165 8.21 -0.63 -2.80
N ASP A 166 8.57 0.60 -2.42
CA ASP A 166 9.56 1.42 -3.11
C ASP A 166 10.95 0.76 -3.16
N ALA A 167 11.45 0.27 -2.02
CA ALA A 167 12.74 -0.43 -1.94
C ALA A 167 12.78 -1.70 -2.82
N GLY A 168 11.65 -2.39 -2.96
CA GLY A 168 11.51 -3.57 -3.82
C GLY A 168 11.26 -3.25 -5.29
N ALA A 169 10.73 -2.07 -5.60
CA ALA A 169 10.45 -1.61 -6.95
C ALA A 169 11.72 -1.12 -7.70
N GLY A 170 12.84 -0.92 -7.00
CA GLY A 170 14.14 -0.50 -7.56
C GLY A 170 14.80 -1.44 -8.57
N THR A 171 14.08 -2.44 -9.12
CA THR A 171 14.55 -3.14 -10.31
C THR A 171 14.44 -2.23 -11.53
N PRO A 172 15.49 -2.05 -12.35
CA PRO A 172 15.35 -1.41 -13.64
C PRO A 172 14.25 -2.13 -14.42
N VAL A 173 13.31 -1.37 -14.99
CA VAL A 173 12.48 -1.88 -16.08
C VAL A 173 13.46 -2.25 -17.19
N THR A 174 13.80 -3.53 -17.28
CA THR A 174 14.41 -4.08 -18.48
C THR A 174 13.31 -4.14 -19.51
N ASP A 175 13.16 -3.06 -20.29
CA ASP A 175 12.48 -3.15 -21.58
C ASP A 175 13.24 -4.19 -22.41
N GLY A 176 12.64 -5.37 -22.53
CA GLY A 176 13.21 -6.52 -23.19
C GLY A 176 12.13 -7.48 -23.66
N ASP A 177 11.78 -7.33 -24.94
CA ASP A 177 11.10 -8.29 -25.81
C ASP A 177 9.56 -8.17 -25.96
N GLY A 178 9.17 -7.38 -26.97
CA GLY A 178 8.52 -7.94 -28.15
C GLY A 178 7.22 -8.72 -27.96
N GLY A 179 6.09 -8.03 -28.17
CA GLY A 179 4.96 -8.56 -28.93
C GLY A 179 4.17 -9.73 -28.33
N GLY A 180 2.98 -9.42 -27.81
CA GLY A 180 1.89 -10.39 -27.74
C GLY A 180 1.03 -10.29 -26.51
N VAL A 181 0.10 -9.33 -26.50
CA VAL A 181 -1.14 -9.50 -25.75
C VAL A 181 -1.91 -10.65 -26.43
N ALA A 182 -1.88 -11.83 -25.84
CA ALA A 182 -2.92 -12.83 -26.01
C ALA A 182 -3.67 -12.94 -24.69
N THR A 183 -4.47 -11.92 -24.38
CA THR A 183 -5.61 -12.09 -23.47
C THR A 183 -6.71 -12.77 -24.28
N ASP A 184 -6.75 -14.09 -24.26
CA ASP A 184 -7.99 -14.85 -24.50
C ASP A 184 -7.79 -16.29 -24.04
N THR A 185 -8.19 -16.57 -22.79
CA THR A 185 -8.62 -17.91 -22.40
C THR A 185 -10.13 -17.88 -22.24
N ALA A 186 -10.83 -17.70 -23.36
CA ALA A 186 -12.17 -18.22 -23.56
C ALA A 186 -12.04 -19.41 -24.50
N ALA A 187 -11.91 -20.62 -23.94
CA ALA A 187 -12.01 -21.85 -24.71
C ALA A 187 -13.32 -22.57 -24.35
N ALA A 188 -14.36 -22.29 -25.15
CA ALA A 188 -15.49 -23.18 -25.33
C ALA A 188 -15.54 -23.63 -26.81
N ALA A 189 -15.24 -24.92 -26.99
CA ALA A 189 -15.73 -25.90 -27.97
C ALA A 189 -15.70 -25.62 -29.51
N ALA A 190 -15.00 -26.51 -30.24
CA ALA A 190 -15.57 -27.33 -31.34
C ALA A 190 -14.54 -28.40 -31.81
N GLY A 191 -15.04 -29.59 -32.20
CA GLY A 191 -14.29 -30.83 -32.54
C GLY A 191 -13.35 -30.75 -33.75
N THR A 192 -12.57 -31.78 -34.10
CA THR A 192 -12.99 -33.14 -34.52
C THR A 192 -11.77 -34.09 -34.57
N ASP A 193 -12.04 -35.39 -34.40
CA ASP A 193 -11.30 -36.66 -34.55
C ASP A 193 -9.95 -36.73 -35.32
N ASP A 194 -8.99 -37.55 -34.86
CA ASP A 194 -8.83 -38.99 -35.21
C ASP A 194 -7.50 -39.56 -34.64
N GLY A 195 -7.45 -40.83 -34.22
CA GLY A 195 -6.18 -41.50 -33.86
C GLY A 195 -6.24 -42.56 -32.77
N THR A 196 -6.72 -43.75 -33.13
CA THR A 196 -6.69 -45.04 -32.41
C THR A 196 -5.33 -45.43 -31.81
N ALA A 197 -5.32 -45.92 -30.57
CA ALA A 197 -4.58 -47.13 -30.15
C ALA A 197 -5.03 -47.62 -28.77
N ASP A 198 -5.55 -48.85 -28.74
CA ASP A 198 -5.90 -49.67 -27.58
C ASP A 198 -4.80 -49.78 -26.52
N THR A 199 -5.17 -49.80 -25.23
CA THR A 199 -4.72 -50.84 -24.29
C THR A 199 -5.73 -50.97 -23.13
N ALA A 200 -6.09 -52.21 -22.82
CA ALA A 200 -7.10 -52.62 -21.85
C ALA A 200 -6.67 -52.51 -20.37
N GLY A 201 -7.69 -52.53 -19.50
CA GLY A 201 -7.61 -52.77 -18.05
C GLY A 201 -8.11 -51.58 -17.24
N GLU A 202 -8.93 -51.68 -16.20
CA GLU A 202 -9.65 -52.77 -15.55
C GLU A 202 -10.67 -52.05 -14.64
N GLN A 203 -11.87 -52.60 -14.45
CA GLN A 203 -12.89 -52.02 -13.57
C GLN A 203 -12.51 -52.20 -12.10
N THR A 204 -12.66 -51.14 -11.28
CA THR A 204 -13.00 -51.29 -9.86
C THR A 204 -13.86 -50.13 -9.38
N ASP A 205 -15.12 -50.45 -9.07
CA ASP A 205 -16.00 -49.72 -8.16
C ASP A 205 -15.35 -49.50 -6.79
N GLY A 206 -15.60 -48.34 -6.19
CA GLY A 206 -15.09 -48.03 -4.84
C GLY A 206 -15.62 -46.71 -4.29
N SER A 207 -16.85 -46.73 -3.78
CA SER A 207 -17.47 -45.62 -3.06
C SER A 207 -16.66 -45.24 -1.82
N SER A 208 -16.44 -43.94 -1.56
CA SER A 208 -16.33 -43.35 -0.21
C SER A 208 -16.15 -41.84 -0.31
N THR A 209 -17.26 -41.10 -0.31
CA THR A 209 -17.26 -39.65 -0.06
C THR A 209 -17.79 -39.41 1.35
N PRO A 210 -16.96 -39.00 2.33
CA PRO A 210 -17.46 -38.46 3.59
C PRO A 210 -17.97 -37.03 3.35
N GLY A 211 -19.30 -36.88 3.45
CA GLY A 211 -19.95 -35.58 3.47
C GLY A 211 -19.78 -34.86 4.81
N PHE A 212 -19.71 -33.54 4.76
CA PHE A 212 -20.12 -32.70 5.87
C PHE A 212 -21.02 -31.56 5.34
N THR A 213 -22.25 -31.62 5.82
CA THR A 213 -23.36 -30.70 5.57
C THR A 213 -23.12 -29.35 6.24
N VAL A 214 -23.20 -28.25 5.49
CA VAL A 214 -23.22 -26.90 6.05
C VAL A 214 -24.67 -26.53 6.39
N VAL A 215 -24.95 -26.34 7.68
CA VAL A 215 -26.23 -25.84 8.21
C VAL A 215 -26.22 -24.32 8.13
N THR A 216 -27.04 -23.74 7.26
CA THR A 216 -27.26 -22.29 7.18
C THR A 216 -28.29 -21.86 8.21
N VAL A 217 -27.87 -21.06 9.20
CA VAL A 217 -28.75 -20.38 10.15
C VAL A 217 -29.25 -19.08 9.50
N LEU A 218 -30.52 -19.05 9.12
CA LEU A 218 -31.22 -17.85 8.66
C LEU A 218 -31.48 -16.93 9.86
N ALA A 219 -30.74 -15.84 9.97
CA ALA A 219 -31.09 -14.71 10.84
C ALA A 219 -32.10 -13.81 10.11
N ALA A 220 -33.33 -13.74 10.64
CA ALA A 220 -34.36 -12.84 10.16
C ALA A 220 -34.08 -11.39 10.63
N VAL A 221 -33.90 -10.46 9.69
CA VAL A 221 -33.84 -9.02 9.98
C VAL A 221 -35.27 -8.46 9.91
N VAL A 222 -35.78 -8.02 11.05
CA VAL A 222 -37.06 -7.29 11.17
C VAL A 222 -36.82 -5.82 10.81
N VAL A 223 -37.44 -5.36 9.73
CA VAL A 223 -37.45 -3.94 9.32
C VAL A 223 -38.54 -3.21 10.11
N ALA A 224 -38.15 -2.29 10.99
CA ALA A 224 -39.06 -1.37 11.66
C ALA A 224 -39.12 -0.04 10.88
N THR A 225 -40.28 0.24 10.29
CA THR A 225 -40.63 1.53 9.66
C THR A 225 -40.97 2.56 10.75
N VAL A 226 -40.19 3.65 10.84
CA VAL A 226 -40.53 4.83 11.64
C VAL A 226 -41.19 5.88 10.75
N LEU A 227 -42.51 6.05 10.92
CA LEU A 227 -43.29 7.17 10.41
C LEU A 227 -43.16 8.37 11.34
N GLY A 228 -42.33 9.35 10.97
CA GLY A 228 -42.28 10.66 11.62
C GLY A 228 -43.28 11.64 11.00
N ARG A 229 -44.36 11.93 11.74
CA ARG A 229 -45.39 12.92 11.40
C ARG A 229 -44.83 14.35 11.38
N VAL A 230 -45.12 15.06 10.29
CA VAL A 230 -45.12 16.52 10.21
C VAL A 230 -46.24 17.07 11.11
N ARG A 231 -45.90 18.00 12.01
CA ARG A 231 -46.85 18.93 12.64
C ARG A 231 -46.46 20.35 12.22
N ALA A 232 -47.37 21.00 11.52
CA ALA A 232 -47.57 22.45 11.53
C ALA A 232 -48.95 22.69 12.18
#